data_AF-A0A6M8VQR9-F1
#
_entry.id   AF-A0A6M8VQR9-F1
#
_cell.length_a   1.000
_cell.length_b   1.000
_cell.length_c   1.000
_cell.angle_alpha   90.00
_cell.angle_beta   90.00
_cell.angle_gamma   90.00
#
_symmetry.space_group_name_H-M   'P 1'
#
loop_
_entity.id
_entity.type
_entity.pdbx_description
1 polymer ?
#
loop_
_entity_poly.entity_id
_entity_poly.type
_entity_poly.pdbx_seq_one_letter_code
_entity_poly.pdbx_strand_id
1 'polypeptide(L)'
;MTEGFEDWTEWKPDWTIPVKEKKRRKGQEKRCQTPHDFQEKLSPTLPVRQNLGGGRSTVQHRRRIVDARLWDAMSPFQQNAAMALEQACYLLSRGLGYRISAPHKLNTGKTHFKETDRDAEKIAVYSQWVKKCKEQNCHHSAAMDILAFGKSCREVDRARKCRNGWARGNLFTCLDIYCQIRGWPIGA
;
A
#
# COMPACT_ATOMS: atom_id res chain seq x y z
N MET A 1 50.94 0.92 -8.82
CA MET A 1 49.94 0.69 -9.88
C MET A 1 48.58 0.74 -9.22
N THR A 2 48.00 1.94 -9.13
CA THR A 2 46.60 2.15 -8.75
C THR A 2 45.87 2.38 -10.05
N GLU A 3 45.36 1.29 -10.63
CA GLU A 3 44.53 1.34 -11.83
C GLU A 3 43.24 2.13 -11.56
N GLY A 4 42.78 2.79 -12.61
CA GLY A 4 41.83 3.89 -12.57
C GLY A 4 40.48 3.49 -11.99
N PHE A 5 40.08 4.20 -10.95
CA PHE A 5 38.70 4.22 -10.50
C PHE A 5 37.93 5.05 -11.54
N GLU A 6 37.26 4.40 -12.49
CA GLU A 6 36.40 5.08 -13.47
C GLU A 6 35.38 5.94 -12.72
N ASP A 7 35.32 7.21 -13.10
CA ASP A 7 34.49 8.21 -12.43
C ASP A 7 33.01 7.98 -12.81
N TRP A 8 32.31 7.22 -11.98
CA TRP A 8 30.87 6.92 -12.14
C TRP A 8 29.97 8.16 -12.02
N THR A 9 30.53 9.35 -11.74
CA THR A 9 29.76 10.61 -11.65
C THR A 9 29.19 11.06 -13.00
N GLU A 10 29.75 10.62 -14.12
CA GLU A 10 29.27 10.99 -15.46
C GLU A 10 28.19 10.05 -16.01
N TRP A 11 27.96 8.88 -15.38
CA TRP A 11 26.97 7.92 -15.86
C TRP A 11 25.54 8.45 -15.64
N LYS A 12 24.90 8.89 -16.73
CA LYS A 12 23.49 9.28 -16.76
C LYS A 12 22.68 8.22 -17.52
N PRO A 13 22.07 7.24 -16.84
CA PRO A 13 21.24 6.25 -17.49
C PRO A 13 20.12 6.94 -18.29
N ASP A 14 20.00 6.59 -19.57
CA ASP A 14 18.90 7.03 -20.41
C ASP A 14 17.65 6.22 -20.03
N TRP A 15 16.81 6.80 -19.18
CA TRP A 15 15.56 6.21 -18.71
C TRP A 15 14.44 6.38 -19.74
N THR A 16 14.70 6.19 -21.03
CA THR A 16 13.67 6.33 -22.05
C THR A 16 13.29 4.96 -22.61
N ILE A 17 12.00 4.62 -22.55
CA ILE A 17 11.51 3.35 -23.11
C ILE A 17 11.25 3.59 -24.60
N PRO A 18 11.91 2.86 -25.51
CA PRO A 18 11.68 3.00 -26.93
C PRO A 18 10.24 2.56 -27.24
N VAL A 19 9.41 3.51 -27.69
CA VAL A 19 8.03 3.23 -28.08
C VAL A 19 8.04 2.48 -29.40
N LYS A 20 7.55 1.23 -29.42
CA LYS A 20 7.38 0.46 -30.67
C LYS A 20 6.57 1.28 -31.67
N GLU A 21 7.15 1.56 -32.85
CA GLU A 21 6.56 2.37 -33.91
C GLU A 21 5.30 1.70 -34.48
N LYS A 22 4.14 1.91 -33.86
CA LYS A 22 2.86 1.75 -34.56
C LYS A 22 2.68 2.94 -35.49
N LYS A 23 2.41 2.67 -36.78
CA LYS A 23 2.08 3.59 -37.90
C LYS A 23 1.81 5.03 -37.42
N ARG A 24 2.87 5.83 -37.30
CA ARG A 24 2.77 7.21 -36.77
C ARG A 24 2.15 8.10 -37.84
N ARG A 25 1.26 9.02 -37.44
CA ARG A 25 0.82 10.10 -38.33
C ARG A 25 2.01 11.03 -38.58
N LYS A 26 2.22 11.40 -39.85
CA LYS A 26 3.28 12.31 -40.30
C LYS A 26 3.18 13.62 -39.48
N GLY A 27 4.21 13.96 -38.71
CA GLY A 27 4.27 15.19 -37.90
C GLY A 27 4.21 15.03 -36.37
N GLN A 28 4.06 13.82 -35.82
CA GLN A 28 4.21 13.62 -34.38
C GLN A 28 5.68 13.49 -33.98
N GLU A 29 6.13 14.25 -32.96
CA GLU A 29 7.48 14.11 -32.36
C GLU A 29 7.60 12.83 -31.52
N LYS A 30 8.79 12.19 -31.55
CA LYS A 30 9.06 10.98 -30.75
C LYS A 30 9.09 11.39 -29.29
N ARG A 31 7.95 11.28 -28.59
CA ARG A 31 7.92 11.42 -27.14
C ARG A 31 8.57 10.19 -26.53
N CYS A 32 9.79 10.35 -26.03
CA CYS A 32 10.41 9.38 -25.15
C CYS A 32 9.50 9.22 -23.92
N GLN A 33 8.98 8.01 -23.71
CA GLN A 33 8.14 7.74 -22.55
C GLN A 33 9.05 7.40 -21.38
N THR A 34 9.00 8.20 -20.30
CA THR A 34 9.71 7.84 -19.08
C THR A 34 9.08 6.58 -18.47
N PRO A 35 9.80 5.77 -17.68
CA PRO A 35 9.23 4.67 -16.90
C PRO A 35 8.02 5.11 -16.07
N HIS A 36 8.06 6.32 -15.54
CA HIS A 36 6.94 6.94 -14.83
C HIS A 36 5.71 7.11 -15.73
N ASP A 37 5.87 7.68 -16.94
CA ASP A 37 4.76 7.85 -17.89
C ASP A 37 4.19 6.51 -18.37
N PHE A 38 5.04 5.49 -18.48
CA PHE A 38 4.61 4.14 -18.82
C PHE A 38 3.79 3.51 -17.69
N GLN A 39 4.25 3.67 -16.45
CA GLN A 39 3.53 3.22 -15.26
C GLN A 39 2.18 3.93 -15.10
N GLU A 40 2.13 5.26 -15.23
CA GLU A 40 0.89 6.03 -15.11
C GLU A 40 -0.14 5.65 -16.18
N LYS A 41 0.30 5.27 -17.38
CA LYS A 41 -0.59 4.78 -18.43
C LYS A 41 -1.24 3.42 -18.09
N LEU A 42 -0.49 2.52 -17.43
CA LEU A 42 -0.95 1.17 -17.10
C LEU A 42 -1.64 1.09 -15.72
N SER A 43 -1.28 1.98 -14.81
CA SER A 43 -1.70 2.00 -13.42
C SER A 43 -1.76 3.45 -12.94
N PRO A 44 -2.74 4.23 -13.44
CA PRO A 44 -2.83 5.65 -13.14
C PRO A 44 -2.96 5.89 -11.64
N THR A 45 -2.27 6.91 -11.15
CA THR A 45 -2.26 7.27 -9.75
C THR A 45 -2.91 8.64 -9.49
N LEU A 46 -3.51 8.78 -8.30
CA LEU A 46 -4.03 10.05 -7.79
C LEU A 46 -3.28 10.45 -6.53
N PRO A 47 -3.07 11.76 -6.32
CA PRO A 47 -2.59 12.26 -5.04
C PRO A 47 -3.68 12.04 -3.98
N VAL A 48 -3.31 11.40 -2.89
CA VAL A 48 -4.16 11.13 -1.74
C VAL A 48 -3.59 11.90 -0.55
N ARG A 49 -4.48 12.55 0.21
CA ARG A 49 -4.11 13.26 1.42
C ARG A 49 -4.06 12.27 2.57
N GLN A 50 -2.91 12.22 3.24
CA GLN A 50 -2.76 11.44 4.47
C GLN A 50 -2.71 12.40 5.65
N ASN A 51 -3.64 12.22 6.58
CA ASN A 51 -3.64 12.92 7.86
C ASN A 51 -2.67 12.19 8.80
N LEU A 52 -1.51 12.78 9.06
CA LEU A 52 -0.63 12.29 10.12
C LEU A 52 -1.22 12.70 11.46
N GLY A 53 -1.63 11.72 12.27
CA GLY A 53 -2.38 11.91 13.50
C GLY A 53 -1.85 13.06 14.37
N GLY A 54 -2.70 14.07 14.59
CA GLY A 54 -2.51 15.16 15.56
C GLY A 54 -1.90 16.46 15.04
N GLY A 55 -1.34 16.50 13.82
CA GLY A 55 -0.70 17.70 13.26
C GLY A 55 -1.48 18.36 12.11
N ARG A 56 -1.19 19.64 11.82
CA ARG A 56 -1.61 20.32 10.57
C ARG A 56 -0.85 19.83 9.32
N SER A 57 0.05 18.85 9.46
CA SER A 57 0.85 18.34 8.35
C SER A 57 0.07 17.30 7.55
N THR A 58 -0.32 17.67 6.34
CA THR A 58 -0.80 16.73 5.32
C THR A 58 0.37 16.27 4.47
N VAL A 59 0.63 14.95 4.44
CA VAL A 59 1.55 14.39 3.45
C VAL A 59 0.74 13.97 2.24
N GLN A 60 1.21 14.35 1.05
CA GLN A 60 0.63 13.90 -0.20
C GLN A 60 1.42 12.68 -0.69
N HIS A 61 0.72 11.58 -0.90
CA HIS A 61 1.27 10.39 -1.54
C HIS A 61 0.46 10.03 -2.78
N ARG A 62 1.07 9.39 -3.77
CA ARG A 62 0.36 8.90 -4.96
C ARG A 62 -0.07 7.45 -4.73
N ARG A 63 -1.37 7.16 -4.93
CA ARG A 63 -1.94 5.80 -4.90
C ARG A 63 -2.62 5.50 -6.22
N ARG A 64 -2.75 4.23 -6.62
CA ARG A 64 -3.54 3.86 -7.81
C ARG A 64 -4.96 4.41 -7.67
N ILE A 65 -5.58 4.85 -8.76
CA ILE A 65 -6.93 5.47 -8.73
C ILE A 65 -7.95 4.64 -7.93
N VAL A 66 -7.94 3.32 -8.12
CA VAL A 66 -8.89 2.41 -7.45
C VAL A 66 -8.66 2.41 -5.94
N ASP A 67 -7.40 2.38 -5.51
CA ASP A 67 -7.02 2.41 -4.10
C ASP A 67 -7.26 3.79 -3.49
N ALA A 68 -7.04 4.87 -4.26
CA ALA A 68 -7.32 6.23 -3.84
C ALA A 68 -8.80 6.43 -3.53
N ARG A 69 -9.70 5.97 -4.40
CA ARG A 69 -11.15 6.04 -4.16
C ARG A 69 -11.58 5.23 -2.93
N LEU A 70 -10.95 4.07 -2.71
CA LEU A 70 -11.22 3.26 -1.52
C LEU A 70 -10.71 3.96 -0.25
N TRP A 71 -9.54 4.59 -0.33
CA TRP A 71 -8.93 5.34 0.77
C TRP A 71 -9.72 6.59 1.14
N ASP A 72 -10.17 7.37 0.14
CA ASP A 72 -10.98 8.57 0.34
C ASP A 72 -12.36 8.25 0.95
N ALA A 73 -12.85 7.02 0.75
CA ALA A 73 -14.08 6.54 1.37
C ALA A 73 -13.90 6.07 2.81
N MET A 74 -12.67 5.95 3.32
CA MET A 74 -12.39 5.61 4.72
C MET A 74 -12.43 6.87 5.58
N SER A 75 -12.96 6.74 6.80
CA SER A 75 -12.81 7.81 7.80
C SER A 75 -11.34 7.98 8.21
N PRO A 76 -10.94 9.15 8.77
CA PRO A 76 -9.56 9.35 9.23
C PRO A 76 -9.10 8.28 10.24
N PHE A 77 -10.01 7.79 11.09
CA PHE A 77 -9.72 6.72 12.05
C PHE A 77 -9.53 5.36 11.37
N GLN A 78 -10.35 5.06 10.35
CA GLN A 78 -10.19 3.87 9.53
C GLN A 78 -8.89 3.89 8.72
N GLN A 79 -8.47 5.05 8.20
CA GLN A 79 -7.17 5.21 7.54
C GLN A 79 -6.01 4.94 8.52
N ASN A 80 -6.10 5.46 9.75
CA ASN A 80 -5.13 5.17 10.81
C ASN A 80 -5.11 3.67 11.16
N ALA A 81 -6.28 3.03 11.23
CA ALA A 81 -6.40 1.60 11.47
C ALA A 81 -5.77 0.78 10.34
N ALA A 82 -6.03 1.15 9.09
CA ALA A 82 -5.45 0.51 7.91
C ALA A 82 -3.92 0.56 7.94
N MET A 83 -3.33 1.72 8.24
CA MET A 83 -1.88 1.86 8.38
C MET A 83 -1.33 1.01 9.53
N ALA A 84 -2.00 0.99 10.68
CA ALA A 84 -1.57 0.22 11.84
C ALA A 84 -1.59 -1.30 11.56
N LEU A 85 -2.63 -1.78 10.90
CA LEU A 85 -2.77 -3.18 10.48
C LEU A 85 -1.73 -3.58 9.43
N GLU A 86 -1.50 -2.72 8.43
CA GLU A 86 -0.45 -2.92 7.42
C GLU A 86 0.93 -3.00 8.07
N GLN A 87 1.22 -2.12 9.03
CA GLN A 87 2.46 -2.15 9.79
C GLN A 87 2.63 -3.42 10.62
N ALA A 88 1.58 -3.86 11.32
CA ALA A 88 1.62 -5.09 12.11
C ALA A 88 1.82 -6.33 11.21
N CYS A 89 1.14 -6.39 10.07
CA CYS A 89 1.33 -7.47 9.10
C CYS A 89 2.74 -7.49 8.52
N TYR A 90 3.31 -6.31 8.25
CA TYR A 90 4.71 -6.20 7.85
C TYR A 90 5.66 -6.73 8.91
N LEU A 91 5.43 -6.43 10.19
CA LEU A 91 6.25 -6.95 11.29
C LEU A 91 6.16 -8.48 11.36
N LEU A 92 4.95 -9.05 11.24
CA LEU A 92 4.71 -10.49 11.30
C LEU A 92 5.29 -11.27 10.11
N SER A 93 5.34 -10.65 8.93
CA SER A 93 5.82 -11.30 7.70
C SER A 93 7.30 -11.04 7.41
N ARG A 94 7.93 -10.17 8.19
CA ARG A 94 9.35 -9.83 8.03
C ARG A 94 10.19 -11.09 8.23
N GLY A 95 11.13 -11.32 7.31
CA GLY A 95 11.99 -12.52 7.32
C GLY A 95 11.39 -13.75 6.64
N LEU A 96 10.09 -13.75 6.31
CA LEU A 96 9.44 -14.86 5.60
C LEU A 96 9.53 -14.74 4.06
N GLY A 97 10.12 -13.66 3.55
CA GLY A 97 10.29 -13.44 2.11
C GLY A 97 9.03 -12.94 1.37
N TYR A 98 7.93 -12.66 2.08
CA TYR A 98 6.73 -12.10 1.46
C TYR A 98 6.96 -10.66 0.96
N ARG A 99 6.52 -10.39 -0.27
CA ARG A 99 6.45 -9.02 -0.81
C ARG A 99 5.14 -8.38 -0.36
N ILE A 100 5.23 -7.37 0.51
CA ILE A 100 4.11 -6.52 0.91
C ILE A 100 4.13 -5.25 0.08
N SER A 101 2.95 -4.82 -0.38
CA SER A 101 2.78 -3.54 -1.07
C SER A 101 2.77 -2.42 -0.02
N ALA A 102 3.94 -2.01 0.47
CA ALA A 102 4.07 -0.93 1.44
C ALA A 102 4.57 0.37 0.77
N PRO A 103 3.69 1.16 0.11
CA PRO A 103 4.11 2.32 -0.68
C PRO A 103 4.76 3.44 0.16
N HIS A 104 4.55 3.42 1.47
CA HIS A 104 5.03 4.45 2.40
C HIS A 104 6.35 4.07 3.11
N LYS A 105 6.92 2.88 2.86
CA LYS A 105 8.15 2.42 3.52
C LYS A 105 9.34 2.43 2.57
N LEU A 106 10.46 2.97 3.04
CA LEU A 106 11.76 2.85 2.37
C LEU A 106 12.31 1.44 2.61
N ASN A 107 12.80 0.79 1.55
CA ASN A 107 13.50 -0.48 1.65
C ASN A 107 14.86 -0.27 2.35
N THR A 108 14.90 -0.35 3.68
CA THR A 108 16.17 -0.40 4.41
C THR A 108 16.65 -1.85 4.47
N GLY A 109 17.62 -2.20 3.63
CA GLY A 109 18.23 -3.54 3.53
C GLY A 109 19.09 -3.97 4.74
N LYS A 110 18.79 -3.51 5.96
CA LYS A 110 19.53 -3.91 7.17
C LYS A 110 18.84 -5.10 7.86
N THR A 111 19.60 -6.19 7.97
CA THR A 111 19.13 -7.54 8.35
C THR A 111 19.11 -7.81 9.86
N HIS A 112 19.63 -6.92 10.70
CA HIS A 112 19.54 -7.06 12.15
C HIS A 112 18.51 -6.11 12.73
N PHE A 113 17.42 -6.67 13.24
CA PHE A 113 16.42 -5.90 13.97
C PHE A 113 16.22 -6.54 15.34
N LYS A 114 16.41 -5.74 16.39
CA LYS A 114 15.84 -6.05 17.71
C LYS A 114 14.38 -5.66 17.65
N GLU A 115 13.49 -6.60 17.96
CA GLU A 115 12.10 -6.29 18.22
C GLU A 115 12.05 -5.23 19.33
N THR A 116 11.38 -4.12 19.07
CA THR A 116 11.18 -3.08 20.07
C THR A 116 9.90 -3.36 20.85
N ASP A 117 9.79 -2.91 22.10
CA ASP A 117 8.55 -3.07 22.89
C ASP A 117 7.32 -2.49 22.16
N ARG A 118 7.53 -1.45 21.34
CA ARG A 118 6.50 -0.87 20.47
C ARG A 118 6.04 -1.79 19.35
N ASP A 119 6.92 -2.64 18.83
CA ASP A 119 6.57 -3.62 17.80
C ASP A 119 5.75 -4.76 18.41
N ALA A 120 6.13 -5.22 19.60
CA ALA A 120 5.38 -6.22 20.37
C ALA A 120 3.94 -5.73 20.68
N GLU A 121 3.77 -4.46 21.06
CA GLU A 121 2.44 -3.86 21.28
C GLU A 121 1.58 -3.92 20.00
N LYS A 122 2.14 -3.57 18.84
CA LYS A 122 1.41 -3.62 17.55
C LYS A 122 0.97 -5.04 17.20
N ILE A 123 1.84 -6.02 17.44
CA ILE A 123 1.54 -7.45 17.21
C ILE A 123 0.44 -7.94 18.17
N ALA A 124 0.49 -7.52 19.44
CA ALA A 124 -0.52 -7.86 20.44
C ALA A 124 -1.90 -7.31 20.06
N VAL A 125 -1.98 -6.04 19.69
CA VAL A 125 -3.22 -5.40 19.23
C VAL A 125 -3.75 -6.05 17.95
N TYR A 126 -2.86 -6.38 17.00
CA TYR A 126 -3.24 -7.11 15.78
C TYR A 126 -3.85 -8.48 16.11
N SER A 127 -3.24 -9.22 17.03
CA SER A 127 -3.73 -10.54 17.47
C SER A 127 -5.10 -10.44 18.14
N GLN A 128 -5.32 -9.41 18.95
CA GLN A 128 -6.64 -9.11 19.54
C GLN A 128 -7.68 -8.78 18.46
N TRP A 129 -7.29 -8.00 17.44
CA TRP A 129 -8.13 -7.67 16.30
C TRP A 129 -8.54 -8.90 15.48
N VAL A 130 -7.61 -9.82 15.21
CA VAL A 130 -7.92 -11.08 14.52
C VAL A 130 -8.96 -11.90 15.30
N LYS A 131 -8.81 -11.98 16.64
CA LYS A 131 -9.77 -12.67 17.51
C LYS A 131 -11.17 -12.03 17.44
N LYS A 132 -11.27 -10.70 17.61
CA LYS A 132 -12.55 -9.99 17.50
C LYS A 132 -13.19 -10.09 16.12
N CYS A 133 -12.40 -10.03 15.04
CA CYS A 133 -12.92 -10.26 13.70
C CYS A 133 -13.56 -11.65 13.57
N LYS A 134 -12.92 -12.67 14.14
CA LYS A 134 -13.46 -14.04 14.14
C LYS A 134 -14.76 -14.14 14.93
N GLU A 135 -14.84 -13.51 16.10
CA GLU A 135 -16.05 -13.47 16.94
C GLU A 135 -17.24 -12.81 16.21
N GLN A 136 -16.97 -11.79 15.39
CA GLN A 136 -17.97 -11.09 14.59
C GLN A 136 -18.18 -11.68 13.18
N ASN A 137 -17.68 -12.89 12.91
CA ASN A 137 -17.75 -13.56 11.60
C ASN A 137 -17.21 -12.71 10.42
N CYS A 138 -16.23 -11.85 10.70
CA CYS A 138 -15.55 -11.03 9.70
C CYS A 138 -14.28 -11.72 9.18
N HIS A 139 -14.07 -11.66 7.87
CA HIS A 139 -12.92 -12.28 7.22
C HIS A 139 -11.72 -11.33 7.25
N HIS A 140 -10.98 -11.33 8.37
CA HIS A 140 -9.75 -10.53 8.52
C HIS A 140 -8.73 -10.80 7.40
N SER A 141 -8.61 -12.04 6.92
CA SER A 141 -7.71 -12.37 5.80
C SER A 141 -8.11 -11.66 4.50
N ALA A 142 -9.40 -11.44 4.25
CA ALA A 142 -9.87 -10.69 3.09
C ALA A 142 -9.53 -9.19 3.19
N ALA A 143 -9.56 -8.63 4.40
CA ALA A 143 -9.10 -7.28 4.65
C ALA A 143 -7.58 -7.15 4.41
N MET A 144 -6.79 -8.12 4.88
CA MET A 144 -5.34 -8.11 4.68
C MET A 144 -4.92 -8.32 3.22
N ASP A 145 -5.66 -9.12 2.46
CA ASP A 145 -5.54 -9.25 1.00
C ASP A 145 -5.55 -7.88 0.30
N ILE A 146 -6.40 -6.96 0.77
CA ILE A 146 -6.52 -5.60 0.23
C ILE A 146 -5.41 -4.71 0.79
N LEU A 147 -5.29 -4.64 2.12
CA LEU A 147 -4.44 -3.66 2.80
C LEU A 147 -2.94 -3.93 2.64
N ALA A 148 -2.51 -5.18 2.82
CA ALA A 148 -1.08 -5.53 2.83
C ALA A 148 -0.58 -6.05 1.47
N PHE A 149 -1.45 -6.74 0.72
CA PHE A 149 -1.06 -7.33 -0.56
C PHE A 149 -1.53 -6.51 -1.77
N GLY A 150 -2.30 -5.44 -1.55
CA GLY A 150 -2.70 -4.51 -2.60
C GLY A 150 -3.65 -5.11 -3.63
N LYS A 151 -4.40 -6.17 -3.27
CA LYS A 151 -5.44 -6.72 -4.14
C LYS A 151 -6.63 -5.78 -4.19
N SER A 152 -7.23 -5.64 -5.36
CA SER A 152 -8.48 -4.89 -5.50
C SER A 152 -9.65 -5.65 -4.83
N CYS A 153 -10.66 -4.91 -4.35
CA CYS A 153 -11.88 -5.53 -3.79
C CYS A 153 -12.51 -6.55 -4.76
N ARG A 154 -12.48 -6.26 -6.06
CA ARG A 154 -13.01 -7.15 -7.10
C ARG A 154 -12.22 -8.46 -7.23
N GLU A 155 -10.89 -8.39 -7.13
CA GLU A 155 -10.05 -9.60 -7.12
C GLU A 155 -10.33 -10.46 -5.89
N VAL A 156 -10.52 -9.83 -4.72
CA VAL A 156 -10.85 -10.53 -3.48
C VAL A 156 -12.24 -11.16 -3.55
N ASP A 157 -13.25 -10.43 -4.02
CA ASP A 157 -14.61 -10.95 -4.26
C ASP A 157 -14.58 -12.18 -5.17
N ARG A 158 -13.83 -12.11 -6.29
CA ARG A 158 -13.68 -13.21 -7.24
C ARG A 158 -12.95 -14.41 -6.62
N ALA A 159 -11.83 -14.16 -5.93
CA ALA A 159 -11.03 -15.22 -5.31
C ALA A 159 -11.81 -15.98 -4.23
N ARG A 160 -12.69 -15.29 -3.51
CA ARG A 160 -13.51 -15.86 -2.43
C ARG A 160 -14.91 -16.30 -2.88
N LYS A 161 -15.24 -16.12 -4.17
CA LYS A 161 -16.55 -16.44 -4.77
C LYS A 161 -17.72 -15.73 -4.08
N CYS A 162 -17.50 -14.48 -3.65
CA CYS A 162 -18.50 -13.64 -3.02
C CYS A 162 -19.18 -12.69 -4.02
N ARG A 163 -20.32 -12.12 -3.64
CA ARG A 163 -21.02 -11.09 -4.43
C ARG A 163 -20.17 -9.82 -4.52
N ASN A 164 -20.19 -9.16 -5.68
CA ASN A 164 -19.51 -7.88 -5.88
C ASN A 164 -19.85 -6.88 -4.76
N GLY A 165 -18.82 -6.30 -4.15
CA GLY A 165 -18.95 -5.31 -3.07
C GLY A 165 -18.84 -5.92 -1.67
N TRP A 166 -18.86 -7.24 -1.53
CA TRP A 166 -18.70 -7.93 -0.25
C TRP A 166 -17.37 -7.59 0.41
N ALA A 167 -16.26 -7.65 -0.33
CA ALA A 167 -14.92 -7.40 0.21
C ALA A 167 -14.77 -5.97 0.75
N ARG A 168 -15.44 -4.99 0.10
CA ARG A 168 -15.47 -3.60 0.58
C ARG A 168 -16.24 -3.47 1.90
N GLY A 169 -17.41 -4.10 1.99
CA GLY A 169 -18.18 -4.13 3.24
C GLY A 169 -17.41 -4.79 4.38
N ASN A 170 -16.87 -5.99 4.12
CA ASN A 170 -16.05 -6.73 5.08
C ASN A 170 -14.82 -5.92 5.52
N LEU A 171 -14.16 -5.21 4.60
CA LEU A 171 -13.01 -4.34 4.93
C LEU A 171 -13.41 -3.25 5.92
N PHE A 172 -14.50 -2.51 5.67
CA PHE A 172 -14.93 -1.44 6.58
C PHE A 172 -15.30 -2.00 7.95
N THR A 173 -16.06 -3.10 8.01
CA THR A 173 -16.39 -3.75 9.29
C THR A 173 -15.12 -4.17 10.03
N CYS A 174 -14.14 -4.75 9.34
CA CYS A 174 -12.85 -5.09 9.94
C CYS A 174 -12.09 -3.86 10.48
N LEU A 175 -12.12 -2.73 9.78
CA LEU A 175 -11.48 -1.49 10.23
C LEU A 175 -12.21 -0.88 11.44
N ASP A 176 -13.53 -0.95 11.46
CA ASP A 176 -14.35 -0.50 12.58
C ASP A 176 -14.07 -1.30 13.85
N ILE A 177 -13.89 -2.63 13.73
CA ILE A 177 -13.47 -3.49 14.85
C ILE A 177 -12.11 -3.04 15.40
N TYR A 178 -11.17 -2.67 14.53
CA TYR A 178 -9.88 -2.16 14.99
C TYR A 178 -10.04 -0.82 15.71
N CYS A 179 -10.86 0.09 15.17
CA CYS A 179 -11.18 1.37 15.81
C CYS A 179 -11.79 1.16 17.21
N GLN A 180 -12.72 0.22 17.36
CA GLN A 180 -13.30 -0.16 18.65
C GLN A 180 -12.25 -0.63 19.66
N ILE A 181 -11.29 -1.45 19.25
CA ILE A 181 -10.20 -1.92 20.14
C ILE A 181 -9.34 -0.75 20.60
N ARG A 182 -9.10 0.23 19.74
CA ARG A 182 -8.31 1.44 20.05
C ARG A 182 -9.10 2.53 20.79
N GLY A 183 -10.41 2.37 20.96
CA GLY A 183 -11.28 3.41 21.50
C GLY A 183 -11.48 4.61 20.56
N TRP A 184 -11.31 4.42 19.25
CA TRP A 184 -11.54 5.46 18.24
C TRP A 184 -13.01 5.49 17.80
N PRO A 185 -13.50 6.66 17.34
CA PRO A 185 -14.84 6.76 16.74
C PRO A 185 -15.01 5.80 15.56
N ILE A 186 -16.17 5.15 15.51
CA ILE A 186 -16.58 4.26 14.43
C ILE A 186 -17.28 5.10 13.36
N GLY A 187 -17.02 4.78 12.09
CA GLY A 187 -17.72 5.39 10.96
C GLY A 187 -16.99 6.56 10.30
N ALA A 188 -17.49 6.89 9.11
CA ALA A 188 -17.27 8.11 8.35
C ALA A 188 -18.55 8.96 8.41
#